data_AF-M0DQ90-F1
#
_entry.id   AF-M0DQ90-F1
#
_cell.length_a   1.000
_cell.length_b   1.000
_cell.length_c   1.000
_cell.angle_alpha   90.00
_cell.angle_beta   90.00
_cell.angle_gamma   90.00
#
_symmetry.space_group_name_H-M   'P 1'
#
loop_
_entity.id
_entity.type
_entity.pdbx_description
1 polymer ?
#
loop_
_entity_poly.entity_id
_entity_poly.type
_entity_poly.pdbx_seq_one_letter_code
_entity_poly.pdbx_strand_id
1 'polypeptide(L)'
;MEALLLDVVRLHETWMEVVFPRQLDPSAVLGKWQPETTVQTVGYYLWAILGAPLVAVAYPLLLVGFATRYYAAKLDSAVTRFGVLGAVIVATVVWGSLTLLAHFQLPTEVMLGIGGASVVAVVAAGLAAGFSKVGGRFVSVALAYPFAMTAIFLPPVVAALLTPSISSVVLDPSYELARWILDTFLAVGGINEMLRGAFDLETFGQQWGVTGLGYVLMWVGISVPLGWFLGLLVALANLIRPKPDN
;
A
#
# COMPACT_ATOMS: atom_id res chain seq x y z
N MET A 1 10.40 -25.89 -5.93
CA MET A 1 10.95 -25.60 -7.29
C MET A 1 9.82 -25.50 -8.30
N GLU A 2 9.00 -26.54 -8.49
CA GLU A 2 7.94 -26.57 -9.51
C GLU A 2 6.94 -25.41 -9.41
N ALA A 3 6.45 -25.09 -8.20
CA ALA A 3 5.51 -23.98 -8.02
C ALA A 3 6.10 -22.59 -8.39
N LEU A 4 7.42 -22.40 -8.19
CA LEU A 4 8.09 -21.14 -8.53
C LEU A 4 8.21 -20.99 -10.04
N LEU A 5 8.61 -22.08 -10.72
CA LEU A 5 8.69 -22.11 -12.19
C LEU A 5 7.32 -21.87 -12.82
N LEU A 6 6.26 -22.45 -12.25
CA LEU A 6 4.88 -22.23 -12.71
C LEU A 6 4.48 -20.75 -12.63
N ASP A 7 4.81 -20.07 -11.53
CA ASP A 7 4.48 -18.65 -11.36
C ASP A 7 5.26 -17.76 -12.35
N VAL A 8 6.54 -18.07 -12.61
CA VAL A 8 7.36 -17.37 -13.61
C VAL A 8 6.82 -17.59 -15.02
N VAL A 9 6.43 -18.82 -15.36
CA VAL A 9 5.82 -19.14 -16.65
C VAL A 9 4.50 -18.38 -16.83
N ARG A 10 3.63 -18.35 -15.82
CA ARG A 10 2.38 -17.60 -15.89
C ARG A 10 2.59 -16.09 -16.01
N LEU A 11 3.59 -15.52 -15.34
CA LEU A 11 3.97 -14.11 -15.52
C LEU A 11 4.41 -13.84 -16.95
N HIS A 12 5.25 -14.71 -17.51
CA HIS A 12 5.69 -14.60 -18.88
C HIS A 12 4.53 -14.72 -19.87
N GLU A 13 3.64 -15.69 -19.67
CA GLU A 13 2.44 -15.88 -20.49
C GLU A 13 1.50 -14.67 -20.42
N THR A 14 1.34 -14.05 -19.24
CA THR A 14 0.58 -12.81 -19.07
C THR A 14 1.17 -11.67 -19.91
N TRP A 15 2.50 -11.55 -19.96
CA TRP A 15 3.19 -10.59 -20.81
C TRP A 15 3.01 -10.91 -22.30
N MET A 16 3.16 -12.18 -22.68
CA MET A 16 3.00 -12.61 -24.07
C MET A 16 1.58 -12.37 -24.57
N GLU A 17 0.57 -12.53 -23.70
CA GLU A 17 -0.85 -12.34 -24.03
C GLU A 17 -1.22 -10.92 -24.44
N VAL A 18 -0.42 -9.91 -24.05
CA VAL A 18 -0.63 -8.52 -24.46
C VAL A 18 -0.61 -8.35 -25.99
N VAL A 19 0.23 -9.14 -26.67
CA VAL A 19 0.42 -9.06 -28.13
C VAL A 19 -0.05 -10.33 -28.83
N PHE A 20 0.18 -11.50 -28.22
CA PHE A 20 -0.13 -12.80 -28.79
C PHE A 20 -1.23 -13.46 -27.98
N PRO A 21 -2.46 -13.61 -28.50
CA PRO A 21 -3.59 -14.09 -27.72
C PRO A 21 -3.41 -15.56 -27.27
N ARG A 22 -4.16 -16.00 -26.25
CA ARG A 22 -4.22 -17.41 -25.80
C ARG A 22 -2.90 -17.95 -25.26
N GLN A 23 -2.17 -17.14 -24.47
CA GLN A 23 -0.92 -17.59 -23.86
C GLN A 23 -1.13 -18.06 -22.42
N LEU A 24 -1.88 -17.31 -21.60
CA LEU A 24 -2.18 -17.61 -20.21
C LEU A 24 -3.27 -18.68 -20.07
N ASP A 25 -4.42 -18.47 -20.74
CA ASP A 25 -5.59 -19.36 -20.66
C ASP A 25 -6.03 -19.84 -22.06
N PRO A 26 -5.27 -20.77 -22.68
CA PRO A 26 -5.63 -21.34 -23.98
C PRO A 26 -6.88 -22.21 -23.88
N SER A 27 -7.78 -22.09 -24.86
CA SER A 27 -8.95 -22.98 -24.94
C SER A 27 -8.53 -24.41 -25.28
N ALA A 28 -9.26 -25.40 -24.73
CA ALA A 28 -8.99 -26.82 -24.98
C ALA A 28 -9.07 -27.20 -26.47
N VAL A 29 -9.81 -26.43 -27.27
CA VAL A 29 -10.03 -26.70 -28.70
C VAL A 29 -8.95 -26.08 -29.58
N LEU A 30 -8.55 -24.83 -29.33
CA LEU A 30 -7.65 -24.10 -30.22
C LEU A 30 -6.20 -24.09 -29.74
N GLY A 31 -5.93 -24.48 -28.50
CA GLY A 31 -4.59 -24.48 -27.91
C GLY A 31 -3.95 -23.09 -27.79
N LYS A 32 -2.66 -23.08 -27.42
CA LYS A 32 -1.86 -21.85 -27.37
C LYS A 32 -1.58 -21.33 -28.78
N TRP A 33 -1.60 -20.01 -28.95
CA TRP A 33 -1.17 -19.40 -30.21
C TRP A 33 0.31 -19.70 -30.47
N GLN A 34 0.64 -20.06 -31.72
CA GLN A 34 2.00 -20.30 -32.18
C GLN A 34 2.27 -19.50 -33.46
N PRO A 35 3.51 -19.03 -33.66
CA PRO A 35 3.88 -18.35 -34.89
C PRO A 35 3.90 -19.33 -36.07
N GLU A 36 3.26 -18.95 -37.18
CA GLU A 36 3.20 -19.76 -38.42
C GLU A 36 4.19 -19.26 -39.48
N THR A 37 4.66 -18.03 -39.34
CA THR A 37 5.58 -17.38 -40.30
C THR A 37 6.90 -16.97 -39.63
N THR A 38 7.94 -16.80 -40.43
CA THR A 38 9.24 -16.31 -39.96
C THR A 38 9.13 -14.96 -39.26
N VAL A 39 8.33 -14.04 -39.82
CA VAL A 39 8.12 -12.70 -39.24
C VAL A 39 7.43 -12.78 -37.88
N GLN A 40 6.39 -13.61 -37.75
CA GLN A 40 5.73 -13.86 -36.47
C GLN A 40 6.67 -14.50 -35.45
N THR A 41 7.54 -15.41 -35.88
CA THR A 41 8.52 -16.07 -35.02
C THR A 41 9.51 -15.06 -34.45
N VAL A 42 10.06 -14.18 -35.30
CA VAL A 42 10.95 -13.10 -34.87
C VAL A 42 10.25 -12.16 -33.91
N GLY A 43 9.03 -11.71 -34.24
CA GLY A 43 8.23 -10.84 -33.37
C GLY A 43 7.94 -11.47 -32.01
N TYR A 44 7.61 -12.77 -31.98
CA TYR A 44 7.35 -13.52 -30.76
C TYR A 44 8.56 -13.56 -29.84
N TYR A 45 9.75 -13.90 -30.37
CA TYR A 45 10.95 -13.95 -29.55
C TYR A 45 11.46 -12.57 -29.13
N LEU A 46 11.34 -11.54 -29.98
CA LEU A 46 11.68 -10.17 -29.60
C LEU A 46 10.80 -9.68 -28.46
N TRP A 47 9.48 -9.93 -28.54
CA TRP A 47 8.56 -9.59 -27.46
C TRP A 47 8.87 -10.37 -26.17
N ALA A 48 9.20 -11.66 -26.29
CA ALA A 48 9.61 -12.48 -25.15
C ALA A 48 10.89 -11.95 -24.48
N ILE A 49 11.90 -11.53 -25.27
CA ILE A 49 13.15 -10.95 -24.77
C ILE A 49 12.88 -9.63 -24.06
N LEU A 50 12.02 -8.76 -24.61
CA LEU A 50 11.61 -7.52 -23.95
C LEU A 50 10.86 -7.79 -22.63
N GLY A 51 10.09 -8.86 -22.57
CA GLY A 51 9.38 -9.29 -21.37
C GLY A 51 10.28 -9.88 -20.30
N ALA A 52 11.43 -10.46 -20.65
CA ALA A 52 12.27 -11.18 -19.69
C ALA A 52 12.77 -10.29 -18.52
N PRO A 53 13.29 -9.06 -18.76
CA PRO A 53 13.60 -8.12 -17.68
C PRO A 53 12.37 -7.75 -16.84
N LEU A 54 11.21 -7.57 -17.49
CA LEU A 54 9.97 -7.23 -16.80
C LEU A 54 9.51 -8.37 -15.88
N VAL A 55 9.56 -9.62 -16.34
CA VAL A 55 9.26 -10.80 -15.52
C VAL A 55 10.26 -10.95 -14.37
N ALA A 56 11.54 -10.68 -14.61
CA ALA A 56 12.58 -10.74 -13.57
C ALA A 56 12.33 -9.74 -12.43
N VAL A 57 11.83 -8.54 -12.73
CA VAL A 57 11.46 -7.53 -11.72
C VAL A 57 10.07 -7.80 -11.12
N ALA A 58 9.10 -8.21 -11.94
CA ALA A 58 7.74 -8.48 -11.51
C ALA A 58 7.66 -9.68 -10.58
N TYR A 59 8.56 -10.65 -10.70
CA TYR A 59 8.52 -11.85 -9.87
C TYR A 59 8.78 -11.57 -8.37
N PRO A 60 9.85 -10.87 -7.95
CA PRO A 60 9.99 -10.42 -6.55
C PRO A 60 8.79 -9.61 -6.06
N LEU A 61 8.23 -8.73 -6.90
CA LEU A 61 7.04 -7.94 -6.56
C LEU A 61 5.78 -8.81 -6.40
N LEU A 62 5.65 -9.86 -7.21
CA LEU A 62 4.59 -10.86 -7.08
C LEU A 62 4.70 -11.59 -5.73
N LEU A 63 5.93 -11.92 -5.27
CA LEU A 63 6.13 -12.52 -3.95
C LEU A 63 5.69 -11.57 -2.82
N VAL A 64 5.96 -10.27 -2.94
CA VAL A 64 5.43 -9.26 -2.01
C VAL A 64 3.91 -9.22 -2.06
N GLY A 65 3.32 -9.32 -3.25
CA GLY A 65 1.87 -9.45 -3.43
C GLY A 65 1.31 -10.69 -2.73
N PHE A 66 1.96 -11.84 -2.84
CA PHE A 66 1.56 -13.07 -2.15
C PHE A 66 1.67 -12.94 -0.63
N ALA A 67 2.77 -12.36 -0.12
CA ALA A 67 2.95 -12.13 1.31
C ALA A 67 1.89 -11.17 1.85
N THR A 68 1.67 -10.04 1.17
CA THR A 68 0.64 -9.06 1.52
C THR A 68 -0.74 -9.70 1.53
N ARG A 69 -1.08 -10.48 0.49
CA ARG A 69 -2.34 -11.22 0.40
C ARG A 69 -2.51 -12.21 1.55
N TYR A 70 -1.44 -12.91 1.94
CA TYR A 70 -1.46 -13.87 3.02
C TYR A 70 -1.75 -13.20 4.37
N TYR A 71 -1.02 -12.13 4.70
CA TYR A 71 -1.24 -11.38 5.95
C TYR A 71 -2.59 -10.67 5.96
N ALA A 72 -3.00 -10.07 4.83
CA ALA A 72 -4.31 -9.46 4.67
C ALA A 72 -5.42 -10.49 4.90
N ALA A 73 -5.34 -11.70 4.32
CA ALA A 73 -6.34 -12.74 4.53
C ALA A 73 -6.44 -13.20 6.00
N LYS A 74 -5.32 -13.22 6.72
CA LYS A 74 -5.29 -13.60 8.15
C LYS A 74 -5.95 -12.53 9.04
N LEU A 75 -5.78 -11.26 8.69
CA LEU A 75 -6.45 -10.15 9.36
C LEU A 75 -7.93 -10.09 8.97
N ASP A 76 -8.23 -10.33 7.69
CA ASP A 76 -9.58 -10.34 7.14
C ASP A 76 -10.42 -11.52 7.66
N SER A 77 -9.81 -12.64 8.10
CA SER A 77 -10.56 -13.71 8.77
C SER A 77 -11.20 -13.25 10.09
N ALA A 78 -10.60 -12.26 10.76
CA ALA A 78 -11.21 -11.64 11.95
C ALA A 78 -12.31 -10.65 11.54
N VAL A 79 -12.13 -9.88 10.46
CA VAL A 79 -13.13 -8.94 9.94
C VAL A 79 -14.36 -9.66 9.38
N THR A 80 -14.17 -10.77 8.67
CA THR A 80 -15.26 -11.60 8.14
C THR A 80 -16.05 -12.25 9.27
N ARG A 81 -15.39 -12.65 10.37
CA ARG A 81 -16.03 -13.31 11.52
C ARG A 81 -16.72 -12.34 12.48
N PHE A 82 -16.14 -11.16 12.72
CA PHE A 82 -16.60 -10.19 13.73
C PHE A 82 -17.10 -8.87 13.13
N GLY A 83 -17.04 -8.71 11.80
CA GLY A 83 -17.37 -7.48 11.10
C GLY A 83 -16.34 -6.36 11.29
N VAL A 84 -16.67 -5.18 10.76
CA VAL A 84 -15.91 -3.93 10.95
C VAL A 84 -15.73 -3.62 12.43
N LEU A 85 -16.75 -3.92 13.25
CA LEU A 85 -16.71 -3.76 14.69
C LEU A 85 -15.58 -4.57 15.32
N GLY A 86 -15.34 -5.81 14.85
CA GLY A 86 -14.22 -6.62 15.30
C GLY A 86 -12.86 -5.99 15.03
N ALA A 87 -12.65 -5.43 13.83
CA ALA A 87 -11.42 -4.69 13.51
C ALA A 87 -11.22 -3.47 14.41
N VAL A 88 -12.29 -2.69 14.62
CA VAL A 88 -12.25 -1.52 15.51
C VAL A 88 -11.93 -1.93 16.94
N ILE A 89 -12.53 -3.01 17.45
CA ILE A 89 -12.24 -3.53 18.80
C ILE A 89 -10.78 -3.98 18.89
N VAL A 90 -10.28 -4.77 17.93
CA VAL A 90 -8.88 -5.22 17.93
C VAL A 90 -7.93 -4.03 17.87
N ALA A 91 -8.16 -3.08 16.97
CA ALA A 91 -7.35 -1.87 16.87
C ALA A 91 -7.39 -1.07 18.18
N THR A 92 -8.57 -0.91 18.79
CA THR A 92 -8.74 -0.22 20.07
C THR A 92 -8.01 -0.95 21.20
N VAL A 93 -8.03 -2.28 21.22
CA VAL A 93 -7.29 -3.05 22.22
C VAL A 93 -5.79 -2.89 22.02
N VAL A 94 -5.29 -3.03 20.80
CA VAL A 94 -3.85 -2.93 20.51
C VAL A 94 -3.32 -1.52 20.82
N TRP A 95 -3.93 -0.48 20.26
CA TRP A 95 -3.49 0.90 20.42
C TRP A 95 -3.90 1.50 21.78
N GLY A 96 -5.07 1.13 22.30
CA GLY A 96 -5.52 1.54 23.63
C GLY A 96 -4.68 0.92 24.74
N SER A 97 -4.22 -0.33 24.60
CA SER A 97 -3.27 -0.92 25.55
C SER A 97 -1.93 -0.18 25.54
N LEU A 98 -1.45 0.26 24.38
CA LEU A 98 -0.25 1.11 24.28
C LEU A 98 -0.44 2.43 25.04
N THR A 99 -1.60 3.08 24.88
CA THR A 99 -1.94 4.32 25.60
C THR A 99 -2.03 4.08 27.11
N LEU A 100 -2.61 2.96 27.53
CA LEU A 100 -2.72 2.57 28.93
C LEU A 100 -1.34 2.26 29.54
N LEU A 101 -0.47 1.57 28.82
CA LEU A 101 0.90 1.33 29.26
C LEU A 101 1.68 2.64 29.37
N ALA A 102 1.51 3.56 28.41
CA ALA A 102 2.10 4.89 28.45
C ALA A 102 1.62 5.69 29.67
N HIS A 103 0.36 5.55 30.07
CA HIS A 103 -0.17 6.21 31.28
C HIS A 103 0.63 5.85 32.53
N PHE A 104 1.11 4.61 32.64
CA PHE A 104 1.87 4.14 33.80
C PHE A 104 3.38 4.42 33.72
N GLN A 105 3.92 4.66 32.53
CA GLN A 105 5.37 4.71 32.31
C GLN A 105 5.89 6.06 31.82
N LEU A 106 5.04 6.91 31.26
CA LEU A 106 5.44 8.12 30.54
C LEU A 106 4.75 9.37 31.10
N PRO A 107 5.34 10.56 30.90
CA PRO A 107 4.69 11.84 31.21
C PRO A 107 3.31 11.96 30.55
N THR A 108 2.37 12.63 31.22
CA THR A 108 0.99 12.79 30.77
C THR A 108 0.90 13.36 29.35
N GLU A 109 1.77 14.32 28.99
CA GLU A 109 1.84 14.90 27.64
C GLU A 109 2.15 13.85 26.56
N VAL A 110 3.13 12.97 26.80
CA VAL A 110 3.50 11.88 25.89
C VAL A 110 2.38 10.87 25.78
N MET A 111 1.76 10.51 26.91
CA MET A 111 0.58 9.64 26.93
C MET A 111 -0.57 10.22 26.12
N LEU A 112 -0.87 11.52 26.26
CA LEU A 112 -1.92 12.19 25.49
C LEU A 112 -1.62 12.19 23.99
N GLY A 113 -0.36 12.38 23.59
CA GLY A 113 0.06 12.27 22.20
C GLY A 113 -0.14 10.86 21.63
N ILE A 114 0.22 9.82 22.38
CA ILE A 114 -0.04 8.43 22.03
C ILE A 114 -1.55 8.13 21.95
N GLY A 115 -2.35 8.72 22.86
CA GLY A 115 -3.81 8.61 22.84
C GLY A 115 -4.42 9.22 21.57
N GLY A 116 -3.99 10.44 21.20
CA GLY A 116 -4.41 11.09 19.96
C GLY A 116 -4.05 10.28 18.71
N ALA A 117 -2.82 9.76 18.67
CA ALA A 117 -2.37 8.85 17.62
C ALA A 117 -3.20 7.56 17.53
N SER A 118 -3.55 7.00 18.69
CA SER A 118 -4.37 5.78 18.78
C SER A 118 -5.76 5.98 18.18
N VAL A 119 -6.39 7.14 18.40
CA VAL A 119 -7.69 7.48 17.78
C VAL A 119 -7.58 7.47 16.26
N VAL A 120 -6.54 8.11 15.72
CA VAL A 120 -6.29 8.14 14.26
C VAL A 120 -6.08 6.73 13.71
N ALA A 121 -5.30 5.91 14.41
CA ALA A 121 -5.05 4.51 14.04
C ALA A 121 -6.36 3.70 13.97
N VAL A 122 -7.20 3.81 15.00
CA VAL A 122 -8.48 3.08 15.11
C VAL A 122 -9.46 3.50 14.03
N VAL A 123 -9.60 4.81 13.78
CA VAL A 123 -10.49 5.32 12.72
C VAL A 123 -10.04 4.84 11.35
N ALA A 124 -8.74 4.98 11.03
CA ALA A 124 -8.21 4.53 9.76
C ALA A 124 -8.33 3.00 9.57
N ALA A 125 -8.07 2.22 10.62
CA ALA A 125 -8.25 0.76 10.60
C ALA A 125 -9.72 0.37 10.40
N GLY A 126 -10.65 1.08 11.05
CA GLY A 126 -12.09 0.88 10.89
C GLY A 126 -12.55 1.16 9.46
N LEU A 127 -12.06 2.25 8.85
CA LEU A 127 -12.32 2.56 7.43
C LEU A 127 -11.74 1.49 6.50
N ALA A 128 -10.51 1.06 6.73
CA ALA A 128 -9.87 -0.01 5.95
C ALA A 128 -10.70 -1.31 5.99
N ALA A 129 -11.14 -1.71 7.19
CA ALA A 129 -12.00 -2.88 7.38
C ALA A 129 -13.40 -2.71 6.77
N GLY A 130 -13.94 -1.49 6.81
CA GLY A 130 -15.19 -1.14 6.15
C GLY A 130 -15.10 -1.36 4.64
N PHE A 131 -14.07 -0.81 4.00
CA PHE A 131 -13.86 -0.96 2.56
C PHE A 131 -13.47 -2.38 2.16
N SER A 132 -12.74 -3.14 2.99
CA SER A 132 -12.46 -4.55 2.70
C SER A 132 -13.74 -5.38 2.72
N LYS A 133 -14.69 -5.10 3.63
CA LYS A 133 -15.96 -5.80 3.73
C LYS A 133 -16.91 -5.54 2.55
N VAL A 134 -16.90 -4.34 1.97
CA VAL A 134 -17.65 -4.05 0.72
C VAL A 134 -17.24 -5.02 -0.39
N GLY A 135 -15.98 -5.44 -0.37
CA GLY A 135 -15.45 -6.42 -1.30
C GLY A 135 -15.10 -5.83 -2.66
N GLY A 136 -14.56 -6.69 -3.53
CA GLY A 136 -14.17 -6.33 -4.88
C GLY A 136 -12.75 -5.78 -4.98
N ARG A 137 -12.11 -6.10 -6.11
CA ARG A 137 -10.72 -5.71 -6.42
C ARG A 137 -10.56 -4.19 -6.41
N PHE A 138 -11.49 -3.45 -7.02
CA PHE A 138 -11.37 -2.01 -7.16
C PHE A 138 -11.43 -1.28 -5.81
N VAL A 139 -12.45 -1.58 -4.98
CA VAL A 139 -12.62 -0.93 -3.66
C VAL A 139 -11.44 -1.25 -2.74
N SER A 140 -10.96 -2.49 -2.77
CA SER A 140 -9.80 -2.91 -1.98
C SER A 140 -8.56 -2.10 -2.34
N VAL A 141 -8.23 -2.03 -3.64
CA VAL A 141 -7.06 -1.31 -4.14
C VAL A 141 -7.19 0.19 -3.91
N ALA A 142 -8.34 0.78 -4.26
CA ALA A 142 -8.53 2.23 -4.23
C ALA A 142 -8.65 2.81 -2.81
N LEU A 143 -9.22 2.05 -1.87
CA LEU A 143 -9.60 2.56 -0.54
C LEU A 143 -9.05 1.72 0.62
N ALA A 144 -9.27 0.41 0.62
CA ALA A 144 -8.93 -0.42 1.78
C ALA A 144 -7.42 -0.42 2.09
N TYR A 145 -6.57 -0.65 1.09
CA TYR A 145 -5.11 -0.63 1.29
C TYR A 145 -4.57 0.76 1.66
N PRO A 146 -5.01 1.88 1.02
CA PRO A 146 -4.65 3.23 1.47
C PRO A 146 -4.99 3.50 2.94
N PHE A 147 -6.21 3.19 3.39
CA PHE A 147 -6.58 3.39 4.79
C PHE A 147 -5.80 2.47 5.73
N ALA A 148 -5.48 1.24 5.30
CA ALA A 148 -4.62 0.34 6.08
C ALA A 148 -3.20 0.92 6.25
N MET A 149 -2.63 1.50 5.19
CA MET A 149 -1.32 2.17 5.28
C MET A 149 -1.39 3.42 6.17
N THR A 150 -2.46 4.22 6.07
CA THR A 150 -2.68 5.38 6.95
C THR A 150 -2.78 4.95 8.42
N ALA A 151 -3.45 3.84 8.71
CA ALA A 151 -3.54 3.30 10.07
C ALA A 151 -2.19 2.85 10.65
N ILE A 152 -1.21 2.56 9.81
CA ILE A 152 0.14 2.14 10.21
C ILE A 152 1.08 3.35 10.35
N PHE A 153 1.11 4.23 9.34
CA PHE A 153 2.12 5.29 9.24
C PHE A 153 1.72 6.60 9.92
N LEU A 154 0.44 6.93 9.97
CA LEU A 154 -0.02 8.21 10.51
C LEU A 154 0.07 8.32 12.05
N PRO A 155 -0.17 7.25 12.84
CA PRO A 155 -0.14 7.37 14.30
C PRO A 155 1.21 7.89 14.86
N PRO A 156 2.39 7.38 14.44
CA PRO A 156 3.67 7.93 14.91
C PRO A 156 3.82 9.44 14.65
N VAL A 157 3.34 9.93 13.51
CA VAL A 157 3.40 11.34 13.11
C VAL A 157 2.52 12.18 14.03
N VAL A 158 1.29 11.73 14.27
CA VAL A 158 0.35 12.41 15.18
C VAL A 158 0.88 12.42 16.61
N ALA A 159 1.48 11.33 17.07
CA ALA A 159 2.10 11.28 18.40
C ALA A 159 3.22 12.31 18.51
N ALA A 160 4.07 12.42 17.49
CA ALA A 160 5.20 13.35 17.44
C ALA A 160 4.77 14.82 17.37
N LEU A 161 3.68 15.13 16.68
CA LEU A 161 3.11 16.48 16.66
C LEU A 161 2.58 16.93 18.02
N LEU A 162 2.04 15.99 18.80
CA LEU A 162 1.47 16.25 20.11
C LEU A 162 2.50 16.17 21.24
N THR A 163 3.72 15.68 20.95
CA THR A 163 4.71 15.33 21.97
C THR A 163 6.10 15.88 21.60
N PRO A 164 6.53 17.01 22.19
CA PRO A 164 7.83 17.62 21.89
C PRO A 164 9.04 16.71 22.13
N SER A 165 8.96 15.76 23.05
CA SER A 165 10.10 14.90 23.40
C SER A 165 10.47 13.86 22.32
N ILE A 166 9.56 13.55 21.41
CA ILE A 166 9.77 12.60 20.30
C ILE A 166 9.64 13.26 18.93
N SER A 167 9.40 14.58 18.89
CA SER A 167 9.19 15.32 17.65
C SER A 167 10.40 15.22 16.73
N SER A 168 11.61 15.44 17.23
CA SER A 168 12.84 15.39 16.44
C SER A 168 13.13 14.01 15.84
N VAL A 169 12.65 12.93 16.46
CA VAL A 169 12.88 11.56 15.97
C VAL A 169 12.00 11.23 14.77
N VAL A 170 10.85 11.89 14.64
CA VAL A 170 9.86 11.59 13.58
C VAL A 170 9.72 12.73 12.59
N LEU A 171 9.60 13.97 13.06
CA LEU A 171 9.33 15.15 12.23
C LEU A 171 10.58 15.62 11.49
N ASP A 172 11.77 15.63 12.10
CA ASP A 172 12.98 16.08 11.40
C ASP A 172 13.31 15.15 10.21
N PRO A 173 13.32 13.80 10.35
CA PRO A 173 13.47 12.90 9.20
C PRO A 173 12.31 13.02 8.21
N SER A 174 11.09 13.30 8.68
CA SER A 174 9.94 13.54 7.79
C SER A 174 10.15 14.79 6.94
N TYR A 175 10.70 15.85 7.51
CA TYR A 175 11.04 17.08 6.78
C TYR A 175 12.10 16.78 5.72
N GLU A 176 13.17 16.09 6.09
CA GLU A 176 14.24 15.71 5.16
C GLU A 176 13.71 14.86 4.01
N LEU A 177 12.87 13.86 4.31
CA LEU A 177 12.19 13.05 3.31
C LEU A 177 11.35 13.92 2.37
N ALA A 178 10.61 14.90 2.91
CA ALA A 178 9.80 15.83 2.12
C ALA A 178 10.66 16.62 1.14
N ARG A 179 11.78 17.21 1.61
CA ARG A 179 12.72 17.93 0.75
C ARG A 179 13.23 17.00 -0.35
N TRP A 180 13.68 15.81 0.02
CA TRP A 180 14.22 14.84 -0.94
C TRP A 180 13.21 14.44 -2.01
N ILE A 181 11.94 14.16 -1.65
CA ILE A 181 10.88 13.85 -2.61
C ILE A 181 10.64 15.03 -3.55
N LEU A 182 10.53 16.24 -2.98
CA LEU A 182 10.28 17.47 -3.75
C LEU A 182 11.41 17.76 -4.73
N ASP A 183 12.66 17.57 -4.32
CA ASP A 183 13.84 17.88 -5.12
C ASP A 183 14.17 16.78 -6.14
N THR A 184 13.84 15.52 -5.86
CA THR A 184 14.18 14.38 -6.74
C THR A 184 13.08 14.08 -7.75
N PHE A 185 11.83 13.96 -7.30
CA PHE A 185 10.74 13.49 -8.15
C PHE A 185 9.81 14.60 -8.62
N LEU A 186 9.62 15.65 -7.81
CA LEU A 186 8.64 16.71 -8.09
C LEU A 186 9.28 18.03 -8.54
N ALA A 187 10.59 18.04 -8.80
CA ALA A 187 11.29 19.20 -9.35
C ALA A 187 10.88 19.51 -10.79
N VAL A 188 10.31 18.53 -11.50
CA VAL A 188 9.88 18.69 -12.90
C VAL A 188 8.59 19.52 -12.97
N GLY A 189 8.63 20.62 -13.71
CA GLY A 189 7.43 21.41 -14.02
C GLY A 189 6.95 22.35 -12.90
N GLY A 190 7.81 22.68 -11.92
CA GLY A 190 7.51 23.65 -10.85
C GLY A 190 6.54 23.16 -9.76
N ILE A 191 6.25 21.86 -9.74
CA ILE A 191 5.37 21.24 -8.73
C ILE A 191 5.98 21.37 -7.33
N ASN A 192 7.29 21.24 -7.21
CA ASN A 192 8.02 21.43 -5.96
C ASN A 192 7.83 22.83 -5.36
N GLU A 193 7.93 23.88 -6.18
CA GLU A 193 7.77 25.28 -5.79
C GLU A 193 6.32 25.57 -5.40
N MET A 194 5.35 25.05 -6.18
CA MET A 194 3.93 25.13 -5.85
C MET A 194 3.64 24.49 -4.48
N LEU A 195 4.13 23.26 -4.25
CA LEU A 195 3.90 22.55 -2.99
C LEU A 195 4.59 23.22 -1.81
N ARG A 196 5.84 23.72 -1.97
CA ARG A 196 6.54 24.48 -0.93
C ARG A 196 5.85 25.81 -0.59
N GLY A 197 5.28 26.49 -1.59
CA GLY A 197 4.54 27.74 -1.39
C GLY A 197 3.17 27.54 -0.76
N ALA A 198 2.51 26.41 -1.01
CA ALA A 198 1.16 26.13 -0.53
C ALA A 198 1.12 25.35 0.80
N PHE A 199 2.12 24.50 1.06
CA PHE A 199 2.13 23.56 2.19
C PHE A 199 3.48 23.59 2.93
N ASP A 200 3.61 24.51 3.88
CA ASP A 200 4.70 24.49 4.84
C ASP A 200 4.42 23.46 5.95
N LEU A 201 5.32 22.50 6.16
CA LEU A 201 5.02 21.34 7.02
C LEU A 201 4.72 21.72 8.48
N GLU A 202 5.36 22.75 8.99
CA GLU A 202 5.27 23.18 10.39
C GLU A 202 4.10 24.13 10.61
N THR A 203 3.94 25.11 9.74
CA THR A 203 2.97 26.21 9.91
C THR A 203 1.62 25.93 9.25
N PHE A 204 1.55 25.00 8.28
CA PHE A 204 0.30 24.68 7.62
C PHE A 204 -0.71 24.11 8.62
N GLY A 205 -1.91 24.71 8.62
CA GLY A 205 -2.99 24.40 9.56
C GLY A 205 -3.06 25.32 10.79
N GLN A 206 -2.05 26.17 11.02
CA GLN A 206 -2.05 27.12 12.15
C GLN A 206 -3.26 28.06 12.12
N GLN A 207 -3.72 28.48 10.92
CA GLN A 207 -4.92 29.31 10.77
C GLN A 207 -6.22 28.64 11.26
N TRP A 208 -6.24 27.30 11.35
CA TRP A 208 -7.35 26.49 11.85
C TRP A 208 -7.12 26.00 13.29
N GLY A 209 -6.02 26.45 13.94
CA GLY A 209 -5.62 26.00 15.26
C GLY A 209 -4.95 24.62 15.30
N VAL A 210 -4.52 24.09 14.15
CA VAL A 210 -3.88 22.76 14.04
C VAL A 210 -2.49 22.91 13.41
N THR A 211 -1.51 23.30 14.21
CA THR A 211 -0.11 23.42 13.77
C THR A 211 0.46 22.05 13.38
N GLY A 212 1.29 22.00 12.35
CA GLY A 212 1.90 20.75 11.87
C GLY A 212 0.99 19.84 11.06
N LEU A 213 -0.18 20.33 10.61
CA LEU A 213 -1.09 19.58 9.75
C LEU A 213 -0.44 19.25 8.38
N GLY A 214 0.56 20.02 7.97
CA GLY A 214 1.37 19.72 6.80
C GLY A 214 2.05 18.35 6.88
N TYR A 215 2.63 17.97 8.04
CA TYR A 215 3.19 16.62 8.24
C TYR A 215 2.13 15.52 8.09
N VAL A 216 0.93 15.73 8.63
CA VAL A 216 -0.18 14.78 8.51
C VAL A 216 -0.57 14.58 7.05
N LEU A 217 -0.78 15.68 6.32
CA LEU A 217 -1.15 15.62 4.90
C LEU A 217 -0.06 15.01 4.03
N MET A 218 1.21 15.32 4.31
CA MET A 218 2.33 14.70 3.61
C MET A 218 2.31 13.18 3.80
N TRP A 219 2.19 12.71 5.04
CA TRP A 219 2.18 11.28 5.32
C TRP A 219 0.93 10.56 4.80
N VAL A 220 -0.22 11.23 4.74
CA VAL A 220 -1.40 10.73 4.00
C VAL A 220 -1.12 10.67 2.50
N GLY A 221 -0.48 11.70 1.95
CA GLY A 221 -0.04 11.75 0.56
C GLY A 221 0.98 10.66 0.19
N ILE A 222 1.74 10.14 1.16
CA ILE A 222 2.65 9.00 1.00
C ILE A 222 1.94 7.66 1.22
N SER A 223 1.12 7.54 2.26
CA SER A 223 0.44 6.30 2.63
C SER A 223 -0.54 5.84 1.56
N VAL A 224 -1.21 6.76 0.88
CA VAL A 224 -2.19 6.45 -0.17
C VAL A 224 -1.53 5.77 -1.39
N PRO A 225 -0.49 6.34 -2.02
CA PRO A 225 0.29 5.65 -3.07
C PRO A 225 0.88 4.31 -2.63
N LEU A 226 1.38 4.20 -1.39
CA LEU A 226 1.87 2.92 -0.87
C LEU A 226 0.74 1.88 -0.77
N GLY A 227 -0.45 2.30 -0.35
CA GLY A 227 -1.64 1.47 -0.34
C GLY A 227 -2.01 0.99 -1.74
N TRP A 228 -2.01 1.88 -2.72
CA TRP A 228 -2.25 1.50 -4.12
C TRP A 228 -1.21 0.53 -4.64
N PHE A 229 0.07 0.78 -4.35
CA PHE A 229 1.17 -0.11 -4.74
C PHE A 229 0.93 -1.52 -4.20
N LEU A 230 0.72 -1.69 -2.89
CA LEU A 230 0.44 -2.99 -2.29
C LEU A 230 -0.86 -3.62 -2.83
N GLY A 231 -1.90 -2.82 -3.03
CA GLY A 231 -3.15 -3.29 -3.61
C GLY A 231 -2.98 -3.83 -5.03
N LEU A 232 -2.20 -3.15 -5.86
CA LEU A 232 -1.87 -3.61 -7.21
C LEU A 232 -1.05 -4.90 -7.19
N LEU A 233 -0.10 -5.04 -6.28
CA LEU A 233 0.66 -6.28 -6.11
C LEU A 233 -0.24 -7.46 -5.70
N VAL A 234 -1.20 -7.22 -4.81
CA VAL A 234 -2.19 -8.24 -4.44
C VAL A 234 -3.12 -8.57 -5.61
N ALA A 235 -3.53 -7.57 -6.39
CA ALA A 235 -4.32 -7.78 -7.60
C ALA A 235 -3.56 -8.63 -8.63
N LEU A 236 -2.25 -8.35 -8.83
CA LEU A 236 -1.36 -9.16 -9.66
C LEU A 236 -1.23 -10.59 -9.12
N ALA A 237 -1.04 -10.75 -7.81
CA ALA A 237 -0.99 -12.06 -7.16
C ALA A 237 -2.26 -12.89 -7.39
N ASN A 238 -3.43 -12.24 -7.36
CA ASN A 238 -4.71 -12.89 -7.66
C ASN A 238 -4.87 -13.21 -9.14
N LEU A 239 -4.30 -12.43 -10.05
CA LEU A 239 -4.28 -12.74 -11.48
C LEU A 239 -3.43 -13.98 -11.77
N ILE A 240 -2.20 -14.03 -11.23
CA ILE A 240 -1.26 -15.13 -11.48
C ILE A 240 -1.69 -16.42 -10.79
N ARG A 241 -2.19 -16.33 -9.56
CA ARG A 241 -2.73 -17.48 -8.82
C ARG A 241 -4.10 -17.13 -8.24
N PRO A 242 -5.18 -17.32 -9.03
CA PRO A 242 -6.54 -17.16 -8.58
C PRO A 242 -6.81 -18.05 -7.36
N LYS A 243 -7.54 -17.53 -6.38
CA LYS A 243 -8.14 -18.39 -5.36
C LYS A 243 -9.38 -19.05 -5.97
N PRO A 244 -9.71 -20.31 -5.61
CA PRO A 244 -11.04 -20.83 -5.87
C PRO A 244 -12.07 -19.89 -5.24
N ASP A 245 -13.13 -19.58 -5.97
CA ASP A 245 -14.28 -18.87 -5.41
C ASP A 245 -14.88 -19.74 -4.31
N ASN A 246 -14.99 -19.20 -3.10
CA ASN A 246 -15.75 -19.81 -2.01
C ASN A 246 -17.21 -19.35 -2.10
#